data_AF-A0A945BEG4-F1
#
_entry.id   AF-A0A945BEG4-F1
#
_cell.length_a   1.000
_cell.length_b   1.000
_cell.length_c   1.000
_cell.angle_alpha   90.00
_cell.angle_beta   90.00
_cell.angle_gamma   90.00
#
_symmetry.space_group_name_H-M   'P 1'
#
loop_
_entity.id
_entity.type
_entity.pdbx_description
1 polymer ?
#
loop_
_entity_poly.entity_id
_entity_poly.type
_entity_poly.pdbx_seq_one_letter_code
_entity_poly.pdbx_strand_id
1 'polypeptide(L)'
;GSVFREEMREINISAGLEYWYANQFALRAGYFHEHDTKGGRKYLTFGSGVKYNVFALDFSYLISTSNIGGTNPLANTMRFTLVFDLGAMGS
;
A
#
# COMPACT_ATOMS: atom_id res chain seq x y z
N GLY A 1 -27.96 -15.40 17.75
CA GLY A 1 -26.96 -14.31 17.88
C GLY A 1 -27.34 -13.24 16.88
N SER A 2 -27.25 -11.96 17.23
CA SER A 2 -27.74 -10.88 16.36
C SER A 2 -26.84 -10.67 15.13
N VAL A 3 -27.48 -10.56 13.96
CA VAL A 3 -26.87 -10.31 12.63
C VAL A 3 -25.93 -9.09 12.65
N PHE A 4 -26.27 -8.06 13.45
CA PHE A 4 -25.44 -6.88 13.67
C PHE A 4 -24.02 -7.15 14.21
N ARG A 5 -23.86 -8.23 15.00
CA ARG A 5 -22.55 -8.61 15.58
C ARG A 5 -21.68 -9.39 14.59
N GLU A 6 -22.29 -9.98 13.56
CA GLU A 6 -21.58 -10.59 12.43
C GLU A 6 -21.17 -9.55 11.40
N GLU A 7 -22.01 -8.57 11.07
CA GLU A 7 -21.67 -7.51 10.11
C GLU A 7 -20.59 -6.54 10.61
N MET A 8 -20.61 -6.18 11.91
CA MET A 8 -19.53 -5.34 12.50
C MET A 8 -18.15 -6.03 12.46
N ARG A 9 -18.13 -7.36 12.35
CA ARG A 9 -16.91 -8.18 12.22
C ARG A 9 -16.38 -8.23 10.79
N GLU A 10 -17.08 -7.60 9.85
CA GLU A 10 -16.79 -7.60 8.42
C GLU A 10 -16.09 -6.32 7.93
N ILE A 11 -15.87 -5.37 8.82
CA ILE A 11 -15.29 -4.07 8.49
C ILE A 11 -13.79 -4.20 8.32
N ASN A 12 -13.32 -3.91 7.11
CA ASN A 12 -11.89 -3.76 6.80
C ASN A 12 -11.50 -2.31 7.05
N ILE A 13 -10.45 -2.08 7.85
CA ILE A 13 -9.96 -0.73 8.13
C ILE A 13 -8.61 -0.57 7.44
N SER A 14 -8.51 0.43 6.58
CA SER A 14 -7.25 0.85 5.97
C SER A 14 -6.97 2.31 6.34
N ALA A 15 -5.72 2.58 6.66
CA ALA A 15 -5.22 3.92 6.93
C ALA A 15 -3.97 4.17 6.07
N GLY A 16 -3.85 5.37 5.51
CA GLY A 16 -2.73 5.76 4.65
C GLY A 16 -2.31 7.19 4.93
N LEU A 17 -1.01 7.43 4.83
CA LEU A 17 -0.35 8.72 4.93
C LEU A 17 0.48 8.92 3.67
N GLU A 18 0.31 10.07 3.03
CA GLU A 18 1.09 10.48 1.87
C GLU A 18 1.70 11.86 2.15
N TYR A 19 2.99 12.00 1.84
CA TYR A 19 3.76 13.21 2.01
C TYR A 19 4.52 13.53 0.73
N TRP A 20 4.31 14.72 0.19
CA TRP A 20 5.02 15.21 -1.00
C TRP A 20 6.05 16.27 -0.60
N TYR A 21 7.29 16.05 -1.01
CA TYR A 21 8.37 17.01 -0.90
C TYR A 21 8.67 17.62 -2.28
N ALA A 22 8.55 18.95 -2.36
CA ALA A 22 8.83 19.74 -3.56
C ALA A 22 8.10 19.28 -4.84
N ASN A 23 6.98 18.56 -4.73
CA ASN A 23 6.24 17.93 -5.83
C ASN A 23 7.07 16.97 -6.72
N GLN A 24 8.28 16.65 -6.27
CA GLN A 24 9.24 15.79 -6.97
C GLN A 24 9.47 14.50 -6.21
N PHE A 25 9.40 14.51 -4.87
CA PHE A 25 9.54 13.30 -4.07
C PHE A 25 8.25 13.01 -3.31
N ALA A 26 7.78 11.77 -3.36
CA ALA A 26 6.65 11.28 -2.58
C ALA A 26 7.13 10.28 -1.54
N LEU A 27 6.56 10.33 -0.35
CA LEU A 27 6.68 9.29 0.66
C LEU A 27 5.27 8.83 1.03
N ARG A 28 5.07 7.52 1.06
CA ARG A 28 3.78 6.89 1.35
C ARG A 28 3.97 5.86 2.44
N ALA A 29 3.08 5.86 3.41
CA ALA A 29 2.99 4.81 4.41
C ALA A 29 1.53 4.43 4.56
N GLY A 30 1.23 3.14 4.62
CA GLY A 30 -0.12 2.65 4.80
C GLY A 30 -0.15 1.49 5.77
N TYR A 31 -1.22 1.40 6.53
CA TYR A 31 -1.51 0.30 7.42
C TYR A 31 -2.87 -0.27 7.08
N PHE A 32 -2.91 -1.56 6.85
CA PHE A 32 -4.15 -2.29 6.61
C PHE A 32 -4.40 -3.26 7.76
N HIS A 33 -5.62 -3.18 8.29
CA HIS A 33 -6.07 -4.01 9.39
C HIS A 33 -7.38 -4.71 9.02
N GLU A 34 -7.31 -6.03 8.92
CA GLU A 34 -8.47 -6.92 8.80
C GLU A 34 -8.76 -7.59 10.15
N HIS A 35 -10.03 -7.67 10.54
CA HIS A 35 -10.45 -8.25 11.81
C HIS A 35 -10.13 -9.77 11.88
N ASP A 36 -9.66 -10.26 13.04
CA ASP A 36 -9.08 -11.61 13.22
C ASP A 36 -10.07 -12.76 12.90
N THR A 37 -11.37 -12.49 12.89
CA THR A 37 -12.42 -13.47 12.58
C THR A 37 -12.69 -13.70 11.10
N LYS A 38 -12.10 -12.92 10.19
CA LYS A 38 -12.34 -13.03 8.73
C LYS A 38 -11.14 -13.52 7.91
N GLY A 39 -9.93 -13.44 8.46
CA GLY A 39 -8.71 -13.79 7.74
C GLY A 39 -7.42 -13.33 8.43
N GLY A 40 -7.51 -12.39 9.38
CA GLY A 40 -6.38 -11.98 10.24
C GLY A 40 -5.23 -11.33 9.46
N ARG A 41 -5.51 -10.74 8.30
CA ARG A 41 -4.52 -10.15 7.41
C ARG A 41 -4.20 -8.72 7.83
N LYS A 42 -3.00 -8.52 8.33
CA LYS A 42 -2.49 -7.21 8.75
C LYS A 42 -1.22 -6.95 7.94
N TYR A 43 -1.18 -5.85 7.22
CA TYR A 43 0.00 -5.48 6.42
C TYR A 43 0.27 -3.98 6.49
N LEU A 44 1.56 -3.67 6.63
CA LEU A 44 2.11 -2.35 6.49
C LEU A 44 2.62 -2.19 5.05
N THR A 45 2.45 -1.01 4.50
CA THR A 45 2.96 -0.62 3.20
C THR A 45 3.81 0.62 3.40
N PHE A 46 4.97 0.65 2.76
CA PHE A 46 5.83 1.81 2.71
C PHE A 46 6.24 2.03 1.27
N GLY A 47 6.22 3.27 0.80
CA GLY A 47 6.60 3.59 -0.57
C GLY A 47 7.27 4.94 -0.65
N SER A 48 8.06 5.10 -1.68
CA SER A 48 8.68 6.36 -2.05
C SER A 48 8.58 6.55 -3.56
N GLY A 49 8.27 7.75 -4.02
CA GLY A 49 8.23 8.07 -5.44
C GLY A 49 9.14 9.24 -5.76
N VAL A 50 9.66 9.29 -6.98
CA VAL A 50 10.26 10.49 -7.57
C VAL A 50 9.60 10.79 -8.90
N LYS A 51 9.21 12.04 -9.11
CA LYS A 51 8.61 12.54 -10.33
C LYS A 51 9.51 13.57 -10.96
N TYR A 52 9.88 13.33 -12.21
CA TYR A 52 10.59 14.25 -13.09
C TYR A 52 9.71 14.55 -14.30
N ASN A 53 9.90 15.71 -14.96
CA ASN A 53 8.98 16.27 -15.96
C ASN A 53 8.35 15.27 -16.96
N VAL A 54 9.09 14.25 -17.39
CA VAL A 54 8.64 13.26 -18.39
C VAL A 54 8.63 11.81 -17.87
N PHE A 55 9.09 11.56 -16.64
CA PHE A 55 9.10 10.22 -16.05
C PHE A 55 8.82 10.26 -14.54
N ALA A 56 8.02 9.31 -14.05
CA ALA A 56 7.81 9.09 -12.62
C ALA A 56 8.25 7.67 -12.24
N LEU A 57 8.95 7.56 -11.14
CA LEU A 57 9.43 6.31 -10.55
C LEU A 57 8.81 6.14 -9.18
N ASP A 58 8.06 5.07 -8.98
CA ASP A 58 7.47 4.71 -7.69
C ASP A 58 8.06 3.39 -7.18
N PHE A 59 8.47 3.41 -5.92
CA PHE A 59 8.97 2.28 -5.16
C PHE A 59 7.96 1.99 -4.07
N SER A 60 7.55 0.73 -3.92
CA SER A 60 6.61 0.33 -2.88
C SER A 60 7.02 -1.01 -2.30
N TYR A 61 6.96 -1.11 -0.98
CA TYR A 61 7.35 -2.25 -0.20
C TYR A 61 6.22 -2.61 0.76
N LEU A 62 5.82 -3.88 0.73
CA LEU A 62 4.74 -4.40 1.56
C LEU A 62 5.33 -5.33 2.62
N ILE A 63 5.09 -4.97 3.88
CA ILE A 63 5.47 -5.73 5.07
C ILE A 63 4.20 -6.37 5.62
N SER A 64 4.03 -7.68 5.40
CA SER A 64 2.94 -8.43 6.02
C SER A 64 3.28 -8.69 7.48
N THR A 65 2.45 -8.24 8.41
CA THR A 65 2.61 -8.47 9.86
C THR A 65 1.86 -9.71 10.36
N SER A 66 1.12 -10.40 9.49
CA SER A 66 0.43 -11.64 9.83
C SER A 66 1.40 -12.78 10.11
N ASN A 67 1.55 -13.10 11.39
CA ASN A 67 2.24 -14.29 11.91
C ASN A 67 1.28 -15.48 11.96
N ILE A 68 0.74 -15.91 10.82
CA ILE A 68 0.08 -17.22 10.71
C ILE A 68 0.97 -18.11 9.84
N GLY A 69 1.99 -18.72 10.46
CA GLY A 69 2.50 -20.07 10.20
C GLY A 69 2.70 -20.56 8.75
N GLY A 70 2.87 -19.69 7.78
CA GLY A 70 3.05 -20.06 6.39
C GLY A 70 3.69 -18.91 5.63
N THR A 71 4.81 -19.20 4.98
CA THR A 71 5.53 -18.31 4.08
C THR A 71 4.56 -17.57 3.18
N ASN A 72 4.25 -16.29 3.47
CA ASN A 72 3.44 -15.45 2.60
C ASN A 72 4.28 -15.10 1.37
N PRO A 73 3.98 -15.61 0.16
CA PRO A 73 4.82 -15.43 -1.02
C PRO A 73 4.84 -13.97 -1.54
N LEU A 74 4.05 -13.06 -0.96
CA LEU A 74 4.09 -11.61 -1.20
C LEU A 74 4.75 -10.80 -0.07
N ALA A 75 5.19 -11.46 1.00
CA ALA A 75 6.06 -10.80 1.97
C ALA A 75 7.39 -10.48 1.28
N ASN A 76 7.88 -9.25 1.43
CA ASN A 76 9.17 -8.81 0.89
C ASN A 76 9.18 -8.52 -0.63
N THR A 77 8.02 -8.33 -1.27
CA THR A 77 7.98 -7.91 -2.68
C THR A 77 8.22 -6.40 -2.79
N MET A 78 9.35 -6.02 -3.40
CA MET A 78 9.60 -4.66 -3.85
C MET A 78 8.90 -4.46 -5.20
N ARG A 79 7.94 -3.55 -5.24
CA ARG A 79 7.30 -3.10 -6.48
C ARG A 79 8.01 -1.86 -6.99
N PHE A 80 8.41 -1.91 -8.24
CA PHE A 80 8.98 -0.81 -9.00
C PHE A 80 8.00 -0.45 -10.10
N THR A 81 7.66 0.82 -10.22
CA THR A 81 6.77 1.32 -11.26
C THR A 81 7.46 2.49 -11.93
N LEU A 82 7.55 2.44 -13.25
CA LEU A 82 8.09 3.50 -14.09
C LEU A 82 6.98 3.97 -15.02
N VAL A 83 6.63 5.23 -14.93
CA VAL A 83 5.60 5.89 -15.72
C VAL A 83 6.29 6.89 -16.64
N PHE A 84 5.95 6.86 -17.92
CA PHE A 84 6.42 7.83 -18.90
C PHE A 84 5.25 8.71 -19.34
N ASP A 85 5.45 10.02 -19.32
CA ASP A 85 4.51 10.98 -19.89
C ASP A 85 4.99 11.35 -21.30
N LEU A 86 4.37 10.73 -22.31
CA LEU A 86 4.69 10.96 -23.72
C LEU A 86 4.13 12.29 -24.25
N GLY A 87 3.16 12.90 -23.55
CA GLY A 87 2.61 14.21 -23.92
C GLY A 87 3.59 15.34 -23.60
N ALA A 88 4.28 15.24 -22.46
CA ALA A 88 5.27 16.22 -22.03
C ALA A 88 6.61 16.16 -22.81
N MET A 89 6.88 15.08 -23.56
CA MET A 89 8.08 14.97 -24.41
C MET A 89 7.95 15.72 -25.75
N GLY A 90 6.74 16.05 -26.18
CA GLY A 90 6.45 16.61 -27.52
C GLY A 90 6.04 18.08 -27.54
N SER A 91 5.95 18.74 -26.39
CA SER A 91 5.52 20.14 -26.23
C SER A 91 6.68 21.08 -25.89
#